data_AF-A0A2D7CQ97-F1
#
_entry.id   AF-A0A2D7CQ97-F1
#
_cell.length_a   1.000
_cell.length_b   1.000
_cell.length_c   1.000
_cell.angle_alpha   90.00
_cell.angle_beta   90.00
_cell.angle_gamma   90.00
#
_symmetry.space_group_name_H-M   'P 1'
#
loop_
_entity.id
_entity.type
_entity.pdbx_description
1 polymer ?
#
loop_
_entity_poly.entity_id
_entity_poly.type
_entity_poly.pdbx_seq_one_letter_code
_entity_poly.pdbx_strand_id
1 'polypeptide(L)'
;MCTSIVEIVDAEGKGKDGNSWFKLRQAVVCYDHPHHALLEEAITIDFMNGEDGIGKRTAVELTLDSAKALQGALNRAIEQAEEEVAEFSN
;
A
#
# COMPACT_ATOMS: atom_id res chain seq x y z
N MET A 1 -21.41 -0.18 4.07
CA MET A 1 -21.81 1.10 4.72
C MET A 1 -20.72 2.12 4.37
N CYS A 2 -20.99 3.33 3.86
CA CYS A 2 -19.90 4.24 3.46
C CYS A 2 -19.08 4.65 4.69
N THR A 3 -17.89 4.08 4.86
CA THR A 3 -16.96 4.41 5.92
C THR A 3 -16.02 5.51 5.45
N SER A 4 -15.96 6.63 6.16
CA SER A 4 -15.06 7.77 5.86
C SER A 4 -13.60 7.50 6.28
N ILE A 5 -13.16 6.24 6.26
CA ILE A 5 -11.82 5.87 6.73
C ILE A 5 -10.87 5.98 5.54
N VAL A 6 -10.01 7.01 5.59
CA VAL A 6 -8.96 7.26 4.61
C VAL A 6 -7.71 7.70 5.36
N GLU A 7 -6.63 6.97 5.17
CA GLU A 7 -5.29 7.31 5.67
C GLU A 7 -4.37 7.53 4.47
N ILE A 8 -3.61 8.62 4.51
CA ILE A 8 -2.70 9.00 3.41
C ILE A 8 -1.30 9.13 3.97
N VAL A 9 -0.35 8.45 3.32
CA VAL A 9 1.08 8.52 3.68
C VAL A 9 1.92 8.90 2.48
N ASP A 10 2.88 9.80 2.69
CA ASP A 10 3.95 10.02 1.72
C ASP A 10 4.80 8.76 1.60
N ALA A 11 5.20 8.44 0.38
CA ALA A 11 5.97 7.23 0.09
C ALA A 11 7.04 7.53 -0.96
N GLU A 12 8.22 6.95 -0.79
CA GLU A 12 9.27 7.00 -1.79
C GLU A 12 9.60 5.60 -2.29
N GLY A 13 9.63 5.42 -3.61
CA GLY A 13 9.93 4.13 -4.20
C GLY A 13 9.49 4.02 -5.66
N LYS A 14 9.17 2.79 -6.08
CA LYS A 14 8.68 2.48 -7.42
C LYS A 14 7.42 1.62 -7.34
N GLY A 15 6.38 2.02 -8.08
CA GLY A 15 5.17 1.22 -8.29
C GLY A 15 5.20 0.51 -9.64
N LYS A 16 4.57 -0.66 -9.76
CA LYS A 16 4.50 -1.44 -11.00
C LYS A 16 3.12 -1.28 -11.64
N ASP A 17 3.10 -0.91 -12.91
CA ASP A 17 1.89 -0.78 -13.72
C ASP A 17 2.11 -1.52 -15.06
N GLY A 18 1.46 -2.66 -15.23
CA GLY A 18 1.72 -3.59 -16.33
C GLY A 18 3.20 -3.99 -16.43
N ASN A 19 3.82 -3.69 -17.58
CA ASN A 19 5.24 -3.94 -17.83
C ASN A 19 6.15 -2.75 -17.49
N SER A 20 5.59 -1.68 -16.91
CA SER A 20 6.30 -0.44 -16.60
C SER A 20 6.41 -0.24 -15.09
N TRP A 21 7.41 0.55 -14.70
CA TRP A 21 7.56 1.05 -13.34
C TRP A 21 7.45 2.57 -13.32
N PHE A 22 6.83 3.12 -12.28
CA PHE A 22 6.69 4.55 -12.09
C PHE A 22 7.25 4.98 -10.74
N LYS A 23 7.64 6.26 -10.62
CA LYS A 23 8.06 6.83 -9.33
C LYS A 23 6.85 6.84 -8.41
N LEU A 24 6.93 6.22 -7.24
CA LEU A 24 5.91 6.28 -6.20
C LEU A 24 6.10 7.56 -5.39
N ARG A 25 4.99 8.20 -5.00
CA ARG A 25 4.99 9.39 -4.13
C ARG A 25 4.07 9.29 -2.91
N GLN A 26 3.01 8.48 -3.00
CA GLN A 26 2.00 8.40 -1.96
C GLN A 26 1.37 7.01 -1.94
N ALA A 27 0.96 6.58 -0.74
CA ALA A 27 0.02 5.48 -0.58
C ALA A 27 -1.25 5.98 0.11
N VAL A 28 -2.40 5.55 -0.39
CA VAL A 28 -3.72 5.85 0.19
C VAL A 28 -4.34 4.55 0.65
N VAL A 29 -4.75 4.48 1.91
CA VAL A 29 -5.38 3.31 2.52
C VAL A 29 -6.81 3.68 2.90
N CYS A 30 -7.79 2.96 2.36
CA CYS A 30 -9.20 3.18 2.68
C CYS A 30 -9.87 1.90 3.19
N TYR A 31 -10.96 2.06 3.93
CA TYR A 31 -11.93 0.98 4.14
C TYR A 31 -13.22 1.38 3.41
N ASP A 32 -13.55 0.69 2.32
CA ASP A 32 -14.72 1.00 1.48
C ASP A 32 -15.12 -0.23 0.63
N HIS A 33 -16.13 -0.06 -0.23
CA HIS A 33 -16.58 -1.09 -1.15
C HIS A 33 -15.53 -1.31 -2.26
N PRO A 34 -15.07 -2.55 -2.48
CA PRO A 34 -14.12 -2.86 -3.54
C PRO A 34 -14.74 -2.65 -4.92
N HIS A 35 -13.90 -2.31 -5.90
CA HIS A 35 -14.34 -2.23 -7.29
C HIS A 35 -14.23 -3.59 -8.01
N HIS A 36 -13.35 -4.49 -7.55
CA HIS A 36 -13.00 -5.72 -8.27
C HIS A 36 -13.13 -7.01 -7.44
N ALA A 37 -12.84 -6.97 -6.13
CA ALA A 37 -12.71 -8.17 -5.28
C ALA A 37 -14.03 -8.89 -4.92
N LEU A 38 -15.19 -8.38 -5.37
CA LEU A 38 -16.52 -8.91 -5.04
C LEU A 38 -16.75 -9.15 -3.53
N LEU A 39 -16.18 -8.29 -2.68
CA LEU A 39 -16.41 -8.28 -1.23
C LEU A 39 -17.46 -7.22 -0.88
N GLU A 40 -18.13 -7.38 0.26
CA GLU A 40 -19.05 -6.35 0.76
C GLU A 40 -18.30 -5.10 1.22
N GLU A 41 -17.19 -5.27 1.94
CA GLU A 41 -16.29 -4.21 2.38
C GLU A 41 -14.84 -4.71 2.29
N ALA A 42 -13.91 -3.80 1.97
CA ALA A 42 -12.51 -4.12 1.75
C ALA A 42 -11.59 -3.00 2.27
N ILE A 43 -10.36 -3.39 2.65
CA ILE A 43 -9.25 -2.46 2.74
C ILE A 43 -8.68 -2.28 1.33
N THR A 44 -8.74 -1.06 0.81
CA THR A 44 -8.10 -0.71 -0.46
C THR A 44 -6.79 0.01 -0.18
N ILE A 45 -5.75 -0.30 -0.97
CA ILE A 45 -4.47 0.39 -0.91
C ILE A 45 -4.10 0.82 -2.31
N ASP A 46 -3.89 2.12 -2.49
CA ASP A 46 -3.50 2.75 -3.73
C ASP A 46 -2.12 3.36 -3.63
N PHE A 47 -1.15 2.77 -4.32
CA PHE A 47 0.17 3.34 -4.50
C PHE A 47 0.17 4.22 -5.74
N MET A 48 0.39 5.52 -5.59
CA MET A 48 0.18 6.47 -6.69
C MET A 48 1.23 7.58 -6.75
N ASN A 49 1.28 8.22 -7.92
CA ASN A 49 2.01 9.45 -8.14
C ASN A 49 1.12 10.47 -8.82
N GLY A 50 0.61 11.43 -8.04
CA GLY A 50 -0.28 12.49 -8.54
C GLY A 50 0.39 13.51 -9.46
N GLU A 51 1.74 13.58 -9.49
CA GLU A 51 2.47 14.52 -10.34
C GLU A 51 2.64 13.99 -11.78
N ASP A 52 2.62 12.67 -11.98
CA ASP A 52 2.83 12.01 -13.28
C ASP A 52 1.55 11.94 -14.15
N GLY A 53 0.47 12.59 -13.72
CA GLY A 53 -0.84 12.60 -14.37
C GLY A 53 -1.83 11.56 -13.85
N ILE A 54 -3.10 11.70 -14.24
CA ILE A 54 -4.19 10.79 -13.86
C ILE A 54 -3.88 9.40 -14.45
N GLY A 55 -3.60 8.40 -13.59
CA GLY A 55 -3.64 6.99 -13.99
C GLY A 55 -2.48 6.12 -13.54
N LYS A 56 -1.34 6.67 -13.09
CA LYS A 56 -0.25 5.82 -12.56
C LYS A 56 -0.52 5.42 -11.12
N ARG A 57 -1.22 4.30 -10.96
CA ARG A 57 -1.53 3.69 -9.67
C ARG A 57 -1.34 2.18 -9.69
N THR A 58 -0.90 1.63 -8.58
CA THR A 58 -0.99 0.20 -8.29
C THR A 58 -1.98 0.03 -7.14
N ALA A 59 -3.14 -0.52 -7.44
CA ALA A 59 -4.22 -0.72 -6.47
C ALA A 59 -4.27 -2.16 -6.00
N VAL A 60 -4.61 -2.37 -4.72
CA VAL A 60 -5.01 -3.68 -4.20
C VAL A 60 -6.28 -3.53 -3.37
N GLU A 61 -7.11 -4.57 -3.37
CA GLU A 61 -8.33 -4.67 -2.59
C GLU A 61 -8.23 -5.94 -1.74
N LEU A 62 -8.31 -5.80 -0.42
CA LEU A 62 -8.03 -6.85 0.54
C LEU A 62 -9.20 -7.02 1.49
N THR A 63 -9.46 -8.26 1.89
CA THR A 63 -10.24 -8.52 3.11
C THR A 63 -9.57 -7.86 4.31
N LEU A 64 -10.35 -7.48 5.33
CA LEU A 64 -9.79 -6.94 6.58
C LEU A 64 -8.75 -7.86 7.23
N ASP A 65 -8.95 -9.17 7.20
CA ASP A 65 -8.01 -10.14 7.78
C ASP A 65 -6.69 -10.19 7.00
N SER A 66 -6.74 -10.18 5.67
CA SER A 66 -5.53 -10.10 4.84
C SER A 66 -4.78 -8.78 5.05
N ALA A 67 -5.48 -7.67 5.26
CA ALA A 67 -4.86 -6.38 5.56
C ALA A 67 -4.14 -6.39 6.93
N LYS A 68 -4.73 -6.99 7.96
CA LYS A 68 -4.07 -7.21 9.26
C LYS A 68 -2.84 -8.11 9.13
N ALA A 69 -2.94 -9.17 8.34
CA ALA A 69 -1.81 -10.07 8.07
C ALA A 69 -0.67 -9.33 7.33
N LEU A 70 -1.00 -8.48 6.35
CA LEU A 70 -0.06 -7.63 5.63
C LEU A 70 0.64 -6.65 6.58
N GLN A 71 -0.10 -5.97 7.46
CA GLN A 71 0.47 -5.08 8.47
C GLN A 71 1.48 -5.81 9.35
N GLY A 72 1.13 -7.00 9.85
CA GLY A 72 2.04 -7.81 10.65
C GLY A 72 3.27 -8.27 9.87
N ALA A 73 3.14 -8.59 8.59
CA ALA A 73 4.28 -8.94 7.74
C ALA A 73 5.20 -7.74 7.48
N LEU A 74 4.63 -6.55 7.26
CA LEU A 74 5.38 -5.31 7.09
C LEU A 74 6.22 -4.98 8.32
N ASN A 75 5.63 -5.04 9.52
CA ASN A 75 6.34 -4.76 10.76
C ASN A 75 7.55 -5.69 10.96
N ARG A 76 7.36 -7.00 10.74
CA ARG A 76 8.47 -7.97 10.86
C ARG A 76 9.59 -7.73 9.84
N ALA A 77 9.24 -7.35 8.61
CA ALA A 77 10.23 -7.04 7.59
C ALA A 77 11.04 -5.78 7.94
N ILE A 78 10.40 -4.77 8.53
CA ILE A 78 11.07 -3.56 9.02
C ILE A 78 12.03 -3.92 10.16
N GLU A 79 11.56 -4.66 11.17
CA GLU A 79 12.39 -5.09 12.32
C GLU A 79 13.66 -5.82 11.84
N GLN A 80 13.51 -6.77 10.92
CA GLN A 80 14.66 -7.51 10.35
C GLN A 80 15.62 -6.61 9.56
N ALA A 81 15.09 -5.66 8.78
CA ALA A 81 15.93 -4.73 8.02
C ALA A 81 16.73 -3.79 8.94
N GLU A 82 16.13 -3.34 10.05
CA GLU A 82 16.81 -2.50 11.04
C GLU A 82 17.93 -3.25 11.76
N GLU A 83 17.70 -4.51 12.13
CA GLU A 83 18.72 -5.40 12.71
C GLU A 83 19.90 -5.57 11.74
N GLU A 84 19.61 -5.92 10.47
CA GLU A 84 20.63 -6.12 9.45
C GLU A 84 21.47 -4.84 9.20
N VAL A 85 20.81 -3.68 9.08
CA VAL A 85 21.50 -2.39 8.91
C VAL A 85 22.36 -2.03 10.13
N ALA A 86 21.90 -2.35 11.35
CA ALA A 86 22.65 -2.13 12.57
C ALA A 86 23.91 -3.01 12.65
N GLU A 87 23.83 -4.27 12.19
CA GLU A 87 24.97 -5.19 12.12
C GLU A 87 26.05 -4.71 11.13
N PHE A 88 25.67 -4.13 9.99
CA PHE A 88 26.62 -3.58 9.01
C PHE A 88 27.24 -2.24 9.42
N SER A 89 26.64 -1.56 10.40
CA SER A 89 27.09 -0.25 10.87
C SER A 89 28.04 -0.33 12.09
N ASN A 90 28.39 -1.55 12.55
CA ASN A 90 29.16 -1.81 13.76
C ASN A 90 30.50 -2.50 13.49
#